data_AF-W6FIK5-F1
#
_entry.id   AF-W6FIK5-F1
#
_cell.length_a   1.000
_cell.length_b   1.000
_cell.length_c   1.000
_cell.angle_alpha   90.00
_cell.angle_beta   90.00
_cell.angle_gamma   90.00
#
_symmetry.space_group_name_H-M   'P 1'
#
loop_
_entity.id
_entity.type
_entity.pdbx_description
1 polymer ?
#
loop_
_entity_poly.entity_id
_entity_poly.type
_entity_poly.pdbx_seq_one_letter_code
_entity_poly.pdbx_strand_id
1 'polypeptide(L)'
;ILEPQDVVRFGVFLYTLGCVCAACLYYLSPLKLEHLALIYFGGLSGSFLYTGGIGFKYVALGDLVILITFGPLAVMFAYAVQVGSLAVFPLVYAIPLALSTEAILHSNNTRDMDSDREAGIVTLAILIGPTFSYMLYNTLLFLPYLIFSILATRCSISLALPLLTIPMAFSLERQFRSQAFNKLPQRTAKLNLLLGLFYVFGIVLAPAGSLPKL
;
A
#
# COMPACT_ATOMS: atom_id res chain seq x y z
N ILE A 1 15.58 24.19 1.07
CA ILE A 1 15.57 22.94 0.26
C ILE A 1 16.74 22.10 0.77
N LEU A 2 16.55 20.81 1.05
CA LEU A 2 17.63 19.94 1.57
C LEU A 2 18.69 19.73 0.50
N GLU A 3 19.97 19.67 0.89
CA GLU A 3 21.03 19.33 -0.05
C GLU A 3 20.99 17.82 -0.40
N PRO A 4 21.43 17.40 -1.60
CA PRO A 4 21.45 15.98 -1.96
C PRO A 4 22.19 15.10 -0.94
N GLN A 5 23.27 15.63 -0.33
CA GLN A 5 24.01 14.91 0.70
C GLN A 5 23.19 14.70 1.98
N ASP A 6 22.35 15.66 2.35
CA ASP A 6 21.47 15.55 3.52
C ASP A 6 20.42 14.46 3.30
N VAL A 7 19.85 14.39 2.10
CA VAL A 7 18.88 13.36 1.72
C VAL A 7 19.50 11.98 1.78
N VAL A 8 20.73 11.81 1.26
CA VAL A 8 21.46 10.53 1.32
C VAL A 8 21.78 10.14 2.75
N ARG A 9 22.32 11.05 3.57
CA ARG A 9 22.64 10.78 4.99
C ARG A 9 21.39 10.37 5.77
N PHE A 10 20.28 11.07 5.53
CA PHE A 10 19.02 10.74 6.16
C PHE A 10 18.49 9.38 5.70
N GLY A 11 18.60 9.05 4.41
CA GLY A 11 18.26 7.72 3.89
C GLY A 11 19.10 6.61 4.54
N VAL A 12 20.42 6.77 4.61
CA VAL A 12 21.32 5.80 5.28
C VAL A 12 20.96 5.62 6.74
N PHE A 13 20.66 6.72 7.45
CA PHE A 13 20.22 6.67 8.84
C PHE A 13 18.93 5.87 8.99
N LEU A 14 17.91 6.13 8.17
CA LEU A 14 16.63 5.42 8.21
C LEU A 14 16.78 3.93 7.88
N TYR A 15 17.58 3.58 6.87
CA TYR A 15 17.86 2.18 6.55
C TYR A 15 18.59 1.46 7.68
N THR A 16 19.58 2.12 8.29
CA THR A 16 20.33 1.57 9.44
C THR A 16 19.41 1.34 10.63
N LEU A 17 18.57 2.32 10.96
CA LEU A 17 17.57 2.20 12.02
C LEU A 17 16.59 1.06 11.72
N GLY A 18 16.13 0.95 10.48
CA GLY A 18 15.29 -0.15 10.02
C GLY A 18 15.95 -1.52 10.25
N CYS A 19 17.23 -1.67 9.92
CA CYS A 19 17.98 -2.92 10.11
C CYS A 19 18.14 -3.26 11.59
N VAL A 20 18.40 -2.27 12.45
CA VAL A 20 18.47 -2.46 13.91
C VAL A 20 17.11 -2.92 14.46
N CYS A 21 16.01 -2.27 14.06
CA CYS A 21 14.67 -2.69 14.45
C CYS A 21 14.36 -4.13 13.99
N ALA A 22 14.73 -4.48 12.76
CA ALA A 22 14.55 -5.84 12.24
C ALA A 22 15.35 -6.87 13.03
N ALA A 23 16.62 -6.57 13.37
CA ALA A 23 17.45 -7.45 14.19
C ALA A 23 16.85 -7.67 15.59
N CYS A 24 16.33 -6.61 16.24
CA CYS A 24 15.63 -6.74 17.51
C CYS A 24 14.39 -7.63 17.38
N LEU A 25 13.59 -7.42 16.34
CA LEU A 25 12.40 -8.22 16.06
C LEU A 25 12.74 -9.69 15.77
N TYR A 26 13.85 -9.96 15.09
CA TYR A 26 14.32 -11.33 14.84
C TYR A 26 14.73 -12.04 16.11
N TYR A 27 15.39 -11.32 17.03
CA TYR A 27 15.77 -11.89 18.32
C TYR A 27 14.56 -12.25 19.18
N LEU A 28 13.48 -11.47 19.09
CA LEU A 28 12.25 -11.69 19.85
C LEU A 28 11.30 -12.71 19.21
N SER A 29 11.43 -12.96 17.90
CA SER A 29 10.50 -13.80 17.17
C SER A 29 10.83 -15.29 17.33
N PRO A 30 9.83 -16.17 17.48
CA PRO A 30 10.04 -17.61 17.46
C PRO A 30 10.19 -18.20 16.04
N LEU A 31 9.97 -17.41 14.97
CA LEU A 31 10.10 -17.87 13.60
C LEU A 31 11.58 -17.98 13.18
N LYS A 32 11.90 -18.96 12.32
CA LYS A 32 13.24 -19.10 11.74
C LYS A 32 13.68 -17.83 11.02
N LEU A 33 14.90 -17.39 11.30
CA LEU A 33 15.51 -16.17 10.76
C LEU A 33 15.48 -16.11 9.23
N GLU A 34 15.70 -17.24 8.54
CA GLU A 34 15.71 -17.30 7.07
C GLU A 34 14.42 -16.77 6.42
N HIS A 35 13.25 -17.05 7.01
CA HIS A 35 11.95 -16.63 6.48
C HIS A 35 11.71 -15.14 6.72
N LEU A 36 12.01 -14.66 7.93
CA LEU A 36 11.88 -13.24 8.27
C LEU A 36 12.88 -12.37 7.51
N ALA A 37 14.10 -12.88 7.32
CA ALA A 37 15.13 -12.24 6.52
C ALA A 37 14.65 -12.11 5.06
N LEU A 38 14.11 -13.17 4.46
CA LEU A 38 13.61 -13.13 3.08
C LEU A 38 12.55 -12.05 2.87
N ILE A 39 11.54 -11.99 3.75
CA ILE A 39 10.46 -11.00 3.65
C ILE A 39 11.01 -9.57 3.82
N TYR A 40 11.88 -9.37 4.82
CA TYR A 40 12.47 -8.06 5.10
C TYR A 40 13.40 -7.58 3.98
N PHE A 41 14.32 -8.43 3.52
CA PHE A 41 15.21 -8.11 2.41
C PHE A 41 14.45 -7.86 1.12
N GLY A 42 13.33 -8.56 0.88
CA GLY A 42 12.42 -8.26 -0.22
C GLY A 42 11.87 -6.83 -0.14
N GLY A 43 11.41 -6.40 1.04
CA GLY A 43 10.91 -5.04 1.26
C GLY A 43 12.01 -3.97 1.17
N LEU A 44 13.16 -4.23 1.79
CA LEU A 44 14.33 -3.35 1.78
C LEU A 44 14.85 -3.13 0.35
N SER A 45 15.06 -4.23 -0.37
CA SER A 45 15.54 -4.20 -1.76
C SER A 45 14.49 -3.56 -2.67
N GLY A 46 13.21 -3.86 -2.47
CA GLY A 46 12.11 -3.23 -3.20
C GLY A 46 12.09 -1.71 -3.03
N SER A 47 12.28 -1.22 -1.80
CA SER A 47 12.39 0.22 -1.51
C SER A 47 13.57 0.88 -2.21
N PHE A 48 14.75 0.25 -2.19
CA PHE A 48 15.93 0.79 -2.87
C PHE A 48 15.77 0.76 -4.40
N LEU A 49 15.38 -0.38 -4.96
CA LEU A 49 15.24 -0.61 -6.40
C LEU A 49 14.07 0.17 -7.01
N TYR A 50 13.15 0.69 -6.20
CA TYR A 50 12.04 1.52 -6.66
C TYR A 50 12.52 2.79 -7.37
N THR A 51 13.55 3.46 -6.82
CA THR A 51 14.14 4.68 -7.41
C THR A 51 15.63 4.53 -7.74
N GLY A 52 16.37 3.72 -6.99
CA GLY A 52 17.78 3.42 -7.24
C GLY A 52 17.96 2.18 -8.11
N GLY A 53 19.18 1.97 -8.60
CA GLY A 53 19.53 0.81 -9.43
C GLY A 53 18.68 0.75 -10.70
N ILE A 54 17.86 -0.29 -10.81
CA ILE A 54 16.95 -0.51 -11.96
C ILE A 54 15.89 0.61 -12.04
N GLY A 55 15.49 1.18 -10.91
CA GLY A 55 14.53 2.27 -10.86
C GLY A 55 13.16 1.85 -11.37
N PHE A 56 12.51 0.89 -10.70
CA PHE A 56 11.23 0.31 -11.14
C PHE A 56 10.12 1.35 -11.39
N LYS A 57 10.14 2.46 -10.66
CA LYS A 57 9.25 3.61 -10.89
C LYS A 57 9.31 4.08 -12.36
N TYR A 58 10.50 4.06 -12.96
CA TYR A 58 10.77 4.66 -14.26
C TYR A 58 10.46 3.76 -15.45
N VAL A 59 10.14 2.49 -15.20
CA VAL A 59 9.92 1.44 -16.22
C VAL A 59 8.57 0.73 -16.04
N ALA A 60 7.54 1.45 -15.58
CA ALA A 60 6.17 0.98 -15.38
C ALA A 60 6.00 -0.21 -14.40
N LEU A 61 7.01 -0.49 -13.58
CA LEU A 61 6.97 -1.53 -12.54
C LEU A 61 6.73 -0.97 -11.14
N GLY A 62 6.67 0.36 -10.99
CA GLY A 62 6.48 1.02 -9.71
C GLY A 62 5.18 0.60 -9.00
N ASP A 63 4.06 0.53 -9.74
CA ASP A 63 2.75 0.17 -9.21
C ASP A 63 2.75 -1.25 -8.62
N LEU A 64 3.39 -2.21 -9.33
CA LEU A 64 3.55 -3.58 -8.86
C LEU A 64 4.41 -3.66 -7.58
N VAL A 65 5.53 -2.91 -7.54
CA VAL A 65 6.40 -2.86 -6.36
C VAL A 65 5.66 -2.30 -5.15
N ILE A 66 4.88 -1.23 -5.32
CA ILE A 66 4.08 -0.66 -4.23
C ILE A 66 3.02 -1.65 -3.75
N LEU A 67 2.30 -2.31 -4.65
CA LEU A 67 1.27 -3.29 -4.29
C LEU A 67 1.85 -4.46 -3.47
N ILE A 68 3.04 -4.96 -3.85
CA ILE A 68 3.73 -6.05 -3.14
C ILE A 68 4.28 -5.58 -1.78
N THR A 69 4.92 -4.41 -1.73
CA THR A 69 5.62 -3.91 -0.54
C THR A 69 4.68 -3.41 0.54
N PHE A 70 3.67 -2.61 0.18
CA PHE A 70 2.70 -2.05 1.11
C PHE A 70 1.54 -3.01 1.42
N GLY A 71 1.36 -4.06 0.62
CA GLY A 71 0.38 -5.11 0.87
C GLY A 71 1.01 -6.35 1.51
N PRO A 72 1.25 -7.42 0.72
CA PRO A 72 1.75 -8.70 1.21
C PRO A 72 2.97 -8.59 2.12
N LEU A 73 4.05 -7.91 1.71
CA LEU A 73 5.30 -7.93 2.48
C LEU A 73 5.14 -7.31 3.86
N ALA A 74 4.54 -6.12 3.96
CA ALA A 74 4.34 -5.45 5.25
C ALA A 74 3.46 -6.27 6.20
N VAL A 75 2.32 -6.77 5.72
CA VAL A 75 1.36 -7.51 6.56
C VAL A 75 1.89 -8.89 6.93
N MET A 76 2.50 -9.60 5.98
CA MET A 76 3.10 -10.91 6.24
C MET A 76 4.26 -10.82 7.20
N PHE A 77 5.11 -9.78 7.10
CA PHE A 77 6.18 -9.57 8.06
C PHE A 77 5.64 -9.37 9.48
N ALA A 78 4.65 -8.47 9.63
CA ALA A 78 4.02 -8.19 10.92
C ALA A 78 3.33 -9.42 11.51
N TYR A 79 2.69 -10.26 10.68
CA TYR A 79 2.10 -11.51 11.12
C TYR A 79 3.16 -12.53 11.54
N ALA A 80 4.12 -12.81 10.66
CA ALA A 80 5.12 -13.84 10.81
C ALA A 80 5.99 -13.61 12.06
N VAL A 81 6.37 -12.36 12.30
CA VAL A 81 7.21 -11.99 13.45
C VAL A 81 6.50 -12.21 14.79
N GLN A 82 5.18 -11.96 14.84
CA GLN A 82 4.38 -12.07 16.07
C GLN A 82 3.90 -13.50 16.32
N VAL A 83 3.47 -14.20 15.28
CA VAL A 83 2.82 -15.52 15.41
C VAL A 83 3.84 -16.66 15.38
N GLY A 84 5.01 -16.46 14.76
CA GLY A 84 6.02 -17.52 14.69
C GLY A 84 5.82 -18.52 13.56
N SER A 85 4.89 -18.27 12.64
CA SER A 85 4.59 -19.15 11.52
C SER A 85 4.24 -18.36 10.26
N LEU A 86 4.31 -19.02 9.10
CA LEU A 86 3.84 -18.46 7.84
C LEU A 86 2.46 -19.02 7.52
N ALA A 87 1.57 -18.13 7.07
CA ALA A 87 0.24 -18.49 6.62
C ALA A 87 -0.20 -17.56 5.49
N VAL A 88 -1.11 -18.02 4.62
CA VAL A 88 -1.58 -17.24 3.46
C VAL A 88 -2.74 -16.32 3.83
N PHE A 89 -3.54 -16.69 4.84
CA PHE A 89 -4.74 -15.94 5.22
C PHE A 89 -4.50 -14.45 5.60
N PRO A 90 -3.35 -14.00 6.16
CA PRO A 90 -3.11 -12.59 6.44
C PRO A 90 -3.16 -11.72 5.17
N LEU A 91 -2.94 -12.30 3.98
CA LEU A 91 -3.06 -11.59 2.72
C LEU A 91 -4.48 -11.04 2.49
N VAL A 92 -5.52 -11.70 3.02
CA VAL A 92 -6.91 -11.19 2.94
C VAL A 92 -7.02 -9.81 3.61
N TYR A 93 -6.28 -9.59 4.69
CA TYR A 93 -6.25 -8.31 5.39
C TYR A 93 -5.37 -7.28 4.69
N ALA A 94 -4.38 -7.73 3.91
CA ALA A 94 -3.47 -6.86 3.16
C ALA A 94 -4.12 -6.24 1.92
N ILE A 95 -4.96 -7.00 1.20
CA ILE A 95 -5.46 -6.60 -0.13
C ILE A 95 -6.17 -5.23 -0.12
N PRO A 96 -7.14 -4.92 0.78
CA PRO A 96 -7.81 -3.63 0.76
C PRO A 96 -6.85 -2.44 0.97
N LEU A 97 -5.85 -2.61 1.83
CA LEU A 97 -4.86 -1.59 2.13
C LEU A 97 -3.85 -1.42 0.98
N ALA A 98 -3.46 -2.52 0.34
CA ALA A 98 -2.57 -2.51 -0.82
C ALA A 98 -3.20 -1.75 -1.99
N LEU A 99 -4.46 -2.08 -2.31
CA LEU A 99 -5.23 -1.43 -3.38
C LEU A 99 -5.43 0.07 -3.10
N SER A 100 -5.82 0.42 -1.86
CA SER A 100 -5.99 1.82 -1.46
C SER A 100 -4.67 2.61 -1.49
N THR A 101 -3.55 1.98 -1.13
CA THR A 101 -2.22 2.60 -1.21
C THR A 101 -1.77 2.79 -2.64
N GLU A 102 -1.98 1.78 -3.49
CA GLU A 102 -1.68 1.88 -4.92
C GLU A 102 -2.51 3.01 -5.54
N ALA A 103 -3.80 3.17 -5.19
CA ALA A 103 -4.62 4.27 -5.71
C ALA A 103 -3.99 5.66 -5.49
N ILE A 104 -3.23 5.84 -4.40
CA ILE A 104 -2.45 7.06 -4.14
C ILE A 104 -1.34 7.19 -5.18
N LEU A 105 -0.54 6.14 -5.38
CA LEU A 105 0.53 6.14 -6.38
C LEU A 105 -0.03 6.34 -7.79
N HIS A 106 -1.06 5.62 -8.18
CA HIS A 106 -1.61 5.68 -9.53
C HIS A 106 -2.24 7.06 -9.83
N SER A 107 -2.89 7.68 -8.84
CA SER A 107 -3.34 9.08 -8.98
C SER A 107 -2.18 10.07 -9.08
N ASN A 108 -1.04 9.78 -8.45
CA ASN A 108 0.19 10.58 -8.56
C ASN A 108 0.78 10.46 -9.97
N ASN A 109 0.97 9.22 -10.45
CA ASN A 109 1.45 8.93 -11.80
C ASN A 109 0.54 9.53 -12.89
N THR A 110 -0.78 9.58 -12.64
CA THR A 110 -1.73 10.23 -13.57
C THR A 110 -1.60 11.74 -13.57
N ARG A 111 -1.44 12.37 -12.39
CA ARG A 111 -1.25 13.83 -12.30
C ARG A 111 0.01 14.28 -13.02
N ASP A 112 1.09 13.51 -12.86
CA ASP A 112 2.43 13.85 -13.35
C ASP A 112 2.71 13.27 -14.76
N MET A 113 1.68 12.74 -15.43
CA MET A 113 1.81 11.99 -16.69
C MET A 113 2.56 12.74 -17.79
N ASP A 114 2.28 14.03 -17.96
CA ASP A 114 2.92 14.84 -19.00
C ASP A 114 4.37 15.20 -18.64
N SER A 115 4.62 15.61 -17.40
CA SER A 115 5.97 15.91 -16.92
C SER A 115 6.88 14.67 -16.87
N ASP A 116 6.33 13.51 -16.51
CA ASP A 116 7.06 12.25 -16.52
C ASP A 116 7.42 11.84 -17.95
N ARG A 117 6.50 12.03 -18.91
CA ARG A 117 6.78 11.79 -20.33
C ARG A 117 7.92 12.69 -20.85
N GLU A 118 7.92 13.98 -20.50
CA GLU A 118 8.99 14.92 -20.86
C GLU A 118 10.34 14.51 -20.25
N ALA A 119 10.34 13.92 -19.04
CA ALA A 119 11.52 13.40 -18.37
C ALA A 119 11.97 12.01 -18.88
N GLY A 120 11.29 11.43 -19.88
CA GLY A 120 11.61 10.09 -20.41
C GLY A 120 11.20 8.94 -19.48
N ILE A 121 10.35 9.21 -18.48
CA ILE A 121 9.82 8.24 -17.54
C ILE A 121 8.60 7.54 -18.15
N VAL A 122 8.51 6.22 -17.98
CA VAL A 122 7.33 5.45 -18.38
C VAL A 122 6.67 4.90 -17.12
N THR A 123 5.50 5.44 -16.75
CA THR A 123 4.66 4.91 -15.66
C THR A 123 3.55 4.02 -16.22
N LEU A 124 2.92 3.21 -15.36
CA LEU A 124 1.77 2.40 -15.78
C LEU A 124 0.64 3.28 -16.33
N ALA A 125 0.39 4.44 -15.71
CA ALA A 125 -0.60 5.42 -16.14
C ALA A 125 -0.32 5.95 -17.57
N ILE A 126 0.96 6.19 -17.91
CA ILE A 126 1.37 6.57 -19.27
C ILE A 126 1.10 5.42 -20.25
N LEU A 127 1.49 4.19 -19.89
CA LEU A 127 1.42 3.01 -20.75
C LEU A 127 -0.01 2.65 -21.14
N ILE A 128 -0.93 2.66 -20.18
CA ILE A 128 -2.34 2.30 -20.42
C ILE A 128 -3.17 3.49 -20.93
N GLY A 129 -2.65 4.70 -20.83
CA GLY A 129 -3.30 5.93 -21.28
C GLY A 129 -4.46 6.41 -20.39
N PRO A 130 -5.04 7.59 -20.68
CA PRO A 130 -5.97 8.27 -19.77
C PRO A 130 -7.25 7.49 -19.43
N THR A 131 -7.85 6.82 -20.41
CA THR A 131 -9.10 6.08 -20.24
C THR A 131 -8.92 4.87 -19.31
N PHE A 132 -7.93 4.04 -19.59
CA PHE A 132 -7.65 2.88 -18.73
C PHE A 132 -7.04 3.31 -17.40
N SER A 133 -6.32 4.42 -17.33
CA SER A 133 -5.86 5.00 -16.08
C SER A 133 -7.04 5.38 -15.17
N TYR A 134 -8.08 6.00 -15.71
CA TYR A 134 -9.31 6.28 -14.97
C TYR A 134 -10.02 4.99 -14.51
N MET A 135 -10.12 3.98 -15.37
CA MET A 135 -10.72 2.69 -15.00
C MET A 135 -9.95 2.01 -13.87
N LEU A 136 -8.62 1.94 -14.00
CA LEU A 136 -7.73 1.35 -13.00
C LEU A 136 -7.89 2.08 -11.67
N TYR A 137 -7.80 3.42 -11.65
CA TYR A 137 -8.00 4.22 -10.44
C TYR A 137 -9.32 3.89 -9.73
N ASN A 138 -10.42 3.82 -10.47
CA ASN A 138 -11.72 3.48 -9.89
C ASN A 138 -11.78 2.04 -9.36
N THR A 139 -11.16 1.08 -10.05
CA THR A 139 -11.03 -0.28 -9.55
C THR A 139 -10.29 -0.29 -8.21
N LEU A 140 -9.13 0.37 -8.12
CA LEU A 140 -8.32 0.44 -6.91
C LEU A 140 -9.04 1.16 -5.77
N LEU A 141 -9.83 2.19 -6.10
CA LEU A 141 -10.61 2.97 -5.16
C LEU A 141 -11.82 2.21 -4.61
N PHE A 142 -12.55 1.48 -5.46
CA PHE A 142 -13.83 0.87 -5.10
C PHE A 142 -13.76 -0.61 -4.71
N LEU A 143 -12.78 -1.37 -5.22
CA LEU A 143 -12.61 -2.78 -4.88
C LEU A 143 -12.39 -3.03 -3.37
N PRO A 144 -11.65 -2.18 -2.61
CA PRO A 144 -11.57 -2.31 -1.15
C PRO A 144 -12.95 -2.33 -0.47
N TYR A 145 -13.91 -1.49 -0.90
CA TYR A 145 -15.25 -1.46 -0.32
C TYR A 145 -16.05 -2.74 -0.60
N LEU A 146 -15.87 -3.34 -1.79
CA LEU A 146 -16.46 -4.64 -2.08
C LEU A 146 -15.91 -5.70 -1.13
N ILE A 147 -14.60 -5.72 -0.90
CA ILE A 147 -13.96 -6.65 0.03
C ILE A 147 -14.48 -6.43 1.45
N PHE A 148 -14.56 -5.18 1.93
CA PHE A 148 -15.10 -4.88 3.26
C PHE A 148 -16.57 -5.28 3.40
N SER A 149 -17.38 -5.16 2.35
CA SER A 149 -18.77 -5.60 2.34
C SER A 149 -18.88 -7.13 2.47
N ILE A 150 -18.00 -7.87 1.79
CA ILE A 150 -17.91 -9.33 1.92
C ILE A 150 -17.46 -9.71 3.33
N LEU A 151 -16.43 -9.07 3.86
CA LEU A 151 -15.93 -9.33 5.22
C LEU A 151 -16.98 -8.98 6.30
N ALA A 152 -17.75 -7.91 6.09
CA ALA A 152 -18.82 -7.52 7.00
C ALA A 152 -19.95 -8.55 7.09
N THR A 153 -20.29 -9.17 5.95
CA THR A 153 -21.37 -10.15 5.86
C THR A 153 -20.93 -11.57 6.23
N ARG A 154 -19.66 -11.92 6.01
CA ARG A 154 -19.13 -13.28 6.24
C ARG A 154 -18.42 -13.45 7.57
N CYS A 155 -17.89 -12.38 8.16
CA CYS A 155 -17.05 -12.46 9.35
C CYS A 155 -17.64 -11.65 10.51
N SER A 156 -17.63 -10.32 10.41
CA SER A 156 -18.15 -9.45 11.47
C SER A 156 -18.64 -8.13 10.91
N ILE A 157 -19.83 -7.69 11.34
CA ILE A 157 -20.42 -6.41 10.93
C ILE A 157 -19.53 -5.21 11.26
N SER A 158 -18.64 -5.31 12.25
CA SER A 158 -17.66 -4.27 12.58
C SER A 158 -16.71 -3.96 11.42
N LEU A 159 -16.48 -4.92 10.51
CA LEU A 159 -15.67 -4.73 9.30
C LEU A 159 -16.38 -3.88 8.23
N ALA A 160 -17.63 -3.46 8.47
CA ALA A 160 -18.31 -2.46 7.66
C ALA A 160 -17.87 -1.02 7.97
N LEU A 161 -17.11 -0.77 9.04
CA LEU A 161 -16.69 0.59 9.42
C LEU A 161 -15.97 1.36 8.29
N PRO A 162 -15.05 0.76 7.51
CA PRO A 162 -14.46 1.43 6.36
C PRO A 162 -15.49 1.91 5.33
N LEU A 163 -16.68 1.31 5.22
CA LEU A 163 -17.72 1.73 4.28
C LEU A 163 -18.23 3.14 4.57
N LEU A 164 -18.02 3.67 5.79
CA LEU A 164 -18.36 5.06 6.14
C LEU A 164 -17.59 6.09 5.29
N THR A 165 -16.47 5.71 4.67
CA THR A 165 -15.68 6.61 3.82
C THR A 165 -16.12 6.61 2.35
N ILE A 166 -17.14 5.83 1.95
CA ILE A 166 -17.65 5.76 0.57
C ILE A 166 -17.99 7.15 -0.03
N PRO A 167 -18.62 8.10 0.69
CA PRO A 167 -18.89 9.43 0.13
C PRO A 167 -17.62 10.16 -0.32
N MET A 168 -16.49 9.95 0.38
CA MET A 168 -15.20 10.50 -0.02
C MET A 168 -14.68 9.84 -1.29
N ALA A 169 -14.85 8.54 -1.45
CA ALA A 169 -14.47 7.84 -2.68
C ALA A 169 -15.24 8.36 -3.91
N PHE A 170 -16.56 8.54 -3.82
CA PHE A 170 -17.32 9.16 -4.91
C PHE A 170 -16.87 10.60 -5.21
N SER A 171 -16.50 11.37 -4.19
CA SER A 171 -15.92 12.71 -4.40
C SER A 171 -14.59 12.65 -5.16
N LEU A 172 -13.75 11.64 -4.89
CA LEU A 172 -12.47 11.42 -5.56
C LEU A 172 -12.65 10.92 -6.99
N GLU A 173 -13.57 9.99 -7.24
CA GLU A 173 -13.93 9.53 -8.58
C GLU A 173 -14.38 10.71 -9.45
N ARG A 174 -15.29 11.54 -8.93
CA ARG A 174 -15.77 12.74 -9.63
C ARG A 174 -14.62 13.69 -9.95
N GLN A 175 -13.69 13.87 -9.02
CA GLN A 175 -12.52 14.73 -9.20
C GLN A 175 -11.56 14.18 -10.25
N PHE A 176 -11.34 12.85 -10.29
CA PHE A 176 -10.54 12.20 -11.32
C PHE A 176 -11.22 12.36 -12.69
N ARG A 177 -12.53 12.08 -12.78
CA ARG A 177 -13.32 12.21 -14.00
C ARG A 177 -13.30 13.64 -14.56
N SER A 178 -13.30 14.64 -13.70
CA SER A 178 -13.16 16.05 -14.11
C SER A 178 -11.72 16.48 -14.37
N GLN A 179 -10.77 15.54 -14.39
CA GLN A 179 -9.33 15.76 -14.61
C GLN A 179 -8.68 16.75 -13.63
N ALA A 180 -9.24 16.92 -12.43
CA ALA A 180 -8.77 17.87 -11.43
C ALA A 180 -7.70 17.23 -10.53
N PHE A 181 -6.56 16.86 -11.09
CA PHE A 181 -5.57 15.98 -10.44
C PHE A 181 -4.70 16.63 -9.35
N ASN A 182 -4.58 17.97 -9.33
CA ASN A 182 -3.63 18.70 -8.45
C ASN A 182 -3.64 18.26 -6.98
N LYS A 183 -4.84 18.10 -6.40
CA LYS A 183 -5.04 17.71 -4.99
C LYS A 183 -5.49 16.25 -4.84
N LEU A 184 -5.60 15.51 -5.94
CA LEU A 184 -6.19 14.18 -5.93
C LEU A 184 -5.34 13.20 -5.09
N PRO A 185 -4.01 13.07 -5.29
CA PRO A 185 -3.21 12.13 -4.49
C PRO A 185 -3.28 12.41 -2.99
N GLN A 186 -3.25 13.68 -2.59
CA GLN A 186 -3.33 14.08 -1.18
C GLN A 186 -4.68 13.75 -0.56
N ARG A 187 -5.79 13.91 -1.32
CA ARG A 187 -7.13 13.51 -0.83
C ARG A 187 -7.31 12.00 -0.82
N THR A 188 -6.74 11.27 -1.77
CA THR A 188 -6.69 9.80 -1.78
C THR A 188 -5.89 9.27 -0.59
N ALA A 189 -4.77 9.91 -0.24
CA ALA A 189 -4.00 9.57 0.96
C ALA A 189 -4.79 9.82 2.26
N LYS A 190 -5.56 10.91 2.35
CA LYS A 190 -6.48 11.15 3.48
C LYS A 190 -7.56 10.07 3.57
N LEU A 191 -8.12 9.65 2.44
CA LEU A 191 -9.05 8.52 2.40
C LEU A 191 -8.38 7.25 2.92
N ASN A 192 -7.18 6.91 2.42
CA ASN A 192 -6.42 5.74 2.85
C ASN A 192 -6.18 5.71 4.36
N LEU A 193 -5.84 6.87 4.96
CA LEU A 193 -5.67 6.99 6.41
C LEU A 193 -6.97 6.66 7.16
N LEU A 194 -8.10 7.27 6.77
CA LEU A 194 -9.39 7.04 7.41
C LEU A 194 -9.86 5.59 7.23
N LEU A 195 -9.69 5.05 6.02
CA LEU A 195 -9.98 3.66 5.69
C LEU A 195 -9.20 2.71 6.62
N GLY A 196 -7.89 2.94 6.77
CA GLY A 196 -7.01 2.16 7.65
C GLY A 196 -7.41 2.26 9.13
N LEU A 197 -7.71 3.47 9.62
CA LEU A 197 -8.16 3.68 11.00
C LEU A 197 -9.47 2.95 11.28
N PHE A 198 -10.49 3.11 10.42
CA PHE A 198 -11.76 2.39 10.56
C PHE A 198 -11.59 0.89 10.41
N TYR A 199 -10.66 0.43 9.60
CA TYR A 199 -10.38 -0.99 9.48
C TYR A 199 -9.77 -1.56 10.78
N VAL A 200 -8.81 -0.86 11.38
CA VAL A 200 -8.25 -1.24 12.69
C VAL A 200 -9.33 -1.28 13.76
N PHE A 201 -10.20 -0.25 13.84
CA PHE A 201 -11.33 -0.28 14.77
C PHE A 201 -12.30 -1.44 14.48
N GLY A 202 -12.55 -1.74 13.20
CA GLY A 202 -13.37 -2.87 12.79
C GLY A 202 -12.81 -4.22 13.26
N ILE A 203 -11.50 -4.39 13.19
CA ILE A 203 -10.80 -5.58 13.70
C ILE A 203 -10.88 -5.66 15.23
N VAL A 204 -10.62 -4.55 15.94
CA VAL A 204 -10.63 -4.50 17.41
C VAL A 204 -12.02 -4.77 17.98
N LEU A 205 -13.07 -4.28 17.32
CA LEU A 205 -14.47 -4.47 17.73
C LEU A 205 -15.06 -5.82 17.31
N ALA A 206 -14.37 -6.57 16.46
CA ALA A 206 -14.87 -7.87 16.01
C ALA A 206 -14.93 -8.86 17.18
N PRO A 207 -16.03 -9.61 17.35
CA PRO A 207 -16.10 -10.65 18.38
C PRO A 207 -14.97 -11.66 18.24
N ALA A 208 -14.43 -12.13 19.36
CA ALA A 208 -13.39 -13.15 19.35
C ALA A 208 -13.85 -14.38 18.55
N GLY A 209 -13.05 -14.79 17.56
CA GLY A 209 -13.40 -15.93 16.70
C GLY A 209 -14.17 -15.61 15.42
N SER A 210 -14.68 -14.39 15.26
CA SER A 210 -15.46 -13.99 14.07
C SER A 210 -14.62 -13.56 12.88
N LEU A 211 -13.37 -13.14 13.11
CA LEU A 211 -12.45 -12.72 12.07
C LEU A 211 -12.04 -13.90 11.18
N PRO A 212 -11.65 -13.66 9.92
CA PRO A 212 -11.10 -14.68 9.04
C PRO A 212 -10.00 -15.48 9.74
N LYS A 213 -10.34 -16.71 10.10
CA LYS A 213 -9.46 -17.76 10.57
C LYS A 213 -9.51 -18.86 9.51
N LEU A 214 -8.39 -19.56 9.33
CA LEU A 214 -8.47 -20.93 8.83
C LEU A 214 -9.11 -21.78 9.93
#